data_AF-A0AAW4DME0-F1
#
_entry.id   AF-A0AAW4DME0-F1
#
_cell.length_a   1.000
_cell.length_b   1.000
_cell.length_c   1.000
_cell.angle_alpha   90.00
_cell.angle_beta   90.00
_cell.angle_gamma   90.00
#
_symmetry.space_group_name_H-M   'P 1'
#
loop_
_entity.id
_entity.type
_entity.pdbx_description
1 polymer ?
#
loop_
_entity_poly.entity_id
_entity_poly.type
_entity_poly.pdbx_seq_one_letter_code
_entity_poly.pdbx_strand_id
1 'polypeptide(L)'
;MLIDENGKRFSNEAPYNFLNLTTEMYKHGSEKYYLIYDGKKMDSSFKEKLDKVEENPQVYVHANSIVELANKLKIDANSLKDTFVKYQNATETGKDEFGKDKTHLEKFTGNDFYAVYAMLGSWETINMKTKSGATKRAIKLHQFGRISNRR
;
A
#
# COMPACT_ATOMS: atom_id res chain seq x y z
N MET A 1 -0.41 7.41 -0.01
CA MET A 1 0.17 6.88 1.26
C MET A 1 -0.38 5.48 1.51
N LEU A 2 0.33 4.61 2.25
CA LEU A 2 -0.13 3.24 2.56
C LEU A 2 -0.55 3.12 4.03
N ILE A 3 -1.76 2.64 4.28
CA ILE A 3 -2.29 2.42 5.63
C ILE A 3 -2.60 0.94 5.88
N ASP A 4 -2.59 0.57 7.15
CA ASP A 4 -3.06 -0.72 7.66
C ASP A 4 -4.58 -0.72 7.92
N GLU A 5 -5.10 -1.80 8.49
CA GLU A 5 -6.50 -2.00 8.89
C GLU A 5 -6.95 -1.05 10.01
N ASN A 6 -6.01 -0.46 10.74
CA ASN A 6 -6.26 0.50 11.80
C ASN A 6 -6.13 1.95 11.31
N GLY A 7 -5.88 2.18 10.02
CA GLY A 7 -5.71 3.51 9.45
C GLY A 7 -4.37 4.15 9.76
N LYS A 8 -3.36 3.36 10.10
CA LYS A 8 -2.01 3.82 10.45
C LYS A 8 -1.01 3.48 9.36
N ARG A 9 -0.04 4.37 9.18
CA ARG A 9 1.16 4.09 8.38
C ARG A 9 2.13 3.26 9.23
N PHE A 10 2.91 2.42 8.57
CA PHE A 10 3.87 1.53 9.23
C PHE A 10 5.23 1.45 8.53
N SER A 11 5.37 2.04 7.34
CA SER A 11 6.59 1.94 6.55
C SER A 11 6.82 3.15 5.67
N ASN A 12 8.05 3.28 5.19
CA ASN A 12 8.40 4.22 4.13
C ASN A 12 8.06 3.60 2.77
N GLU A 13 7.09 4.20 2.08
CA GLU A 13 6.64 3.71 0.77
C GLU A 13 7.56 4.12 -0.40
N ALA A 14 8.61 4.93 -0.15
CA ALA A 14 9.50 5.44 -1.20
C ALA A 14 10.99 5.58 -0.80
N PRO A 15 11.96 5.38 -1.72
CA PRO A 15 11.82 5.07 -3.14
C PRO A 15 11.15 3.71 -3.36
N TYR A 16 10.33 3.61 -4.41
CA TYR A 16 9.48 2.45 -4.65
C TYR A 16 10.34 1.20 -4.93
N ASN A 17 10.64 0.48 -3.86
CA ASN A 17 11.27 -0.83 -3.93
C ASN A 17 10.23 -1.85 -3.48
N PHE A 18 9.60 -2.49 -4.48
CA PHE A 18 8.54 -3.47 -4.28
C PHE A 18 8.95 -4.55 -3.28
N LEU A 19 10.23 -4.98 -3.27
CA LEU A 19 10.74 -5.98 -2.33
C LEU A 19 10.76 -5.45 -0.89
N ASN A 20 11.18 -4.21 -0.67
CA ASN A 20 11.25 -3.63 0.67
C ASN A 20 9.83 -3.39 1.22
N LEU A 21 8.96 -2.78 0.43
CA LEU A 21 7.58 -2.51 0.86
C LEU A 21 6.81 -3.80 1.15
N THR A 22 6.91 -4.81 0.27
CA THR A 22 6.27 -6.11 0.51
C THR A 22 6.86 -6.83 1.71
N THR A 23 8.18 -6.74 1.94
CA THR A 23 8.83 -7.30 3.14
C THR A 23 8.31 -6.64 4.42
N GLU A 24 8.16 -5.31 4.44
CA GLU A 24 7.62 -4.60 5.60
C GLU A 24 6.13 -4.91 5.82
N MET A 25 5.35 -5.06 4.75
CA MET A 25 3.96 -5.56 4.85
C MET A 25 3.92 -6.98 5.44
N TYR A 26 4.80 -7.89 4.99
CA TYR A 26 4.88 -9.23 5.58
C TYR A 26 5.24 -9.23 7.06
N LYS A 27 6.18 -8.36 7.48
CA LYS A 27 6.58 -8.24 8.88
C LYS A 27 5.48 -7.61 9.75
N HIS A 28 4.75 -6.64 9.20
CA HIS A 28 3.68 -5.97 9.92
C HIS A 28 2.47 -6.90 10.12
N GLY A 29 2.13 -7.71 9.11
CA GLY A 29 1.13 -8.77 9.26
C GLY A 29 -0.30 -8.27 9.48
N SER A 30 -0.63 -7.09 8.95
CA SER A 30 -2.01 -6.59 8.95
C SER A 30 -2.88 -7.47 8.05
N GLU A 31 -4.15 -7.64 8.43
CA GLU A 31 -5.13 -8.33 7.59
C GLU A 31 -5.38 -7.59 6.27
N LYS A 32 -5.28 -6.26 6.26
CA LYS A 32 -5.67 -5.43 5.12
C LYS A 32 -4.79 -4.20 4.99
N TYR A 33 -4.39 -3.92 3.76
CA TYR A 33 -3.66 -2.71 3.44
C TYR A 33 -4.42 -1.87 2.42
N TYR A 34 -4.33 -0.55 2.54
CA TYR A 34 -4.96 0.38 1.63
C TYR A 34 -4.01 1.46 1.15
N LEU A 35 -3.91 1.64 -0.16
CA LEU A 35 -3.22 2.76 -0.78
C LEU A 35 -4.20 3.91 -0.95
N ILE A 36 -3.92 5.02 -0.27
CA ILE A 36 -4.72 6.25 -0.35
C ILE A 36 -4.15 7.19 -1.41
N TYR A 37 -5.01 7.59 -2.34
CA TYR A 37 -4.75 8.51 -3.44
C TYR A 37 -5.62 9.76 -3.35
N ASP A 38 -5.06 10.89 -3.79
CA ASP A 38 -5.81 12.11 -4.07
C ASP A 38 -6.34 12.03 -5.51
N GLY A 39 -7.66 12.09 -5.68
CA GLY A 39 -8.32 12.04 -6.98
C GLY A 39 -7.90 13.16 -7.94
N LYS A 40 -7.33 14.28 -7.46
CA LYS A 40 -6.77 15.35 -8.31
C LYS A 40 -5.39 15.03 -8.87
N LYS A 41 -4.60 14.22 -8.17
CA LYS A 41 -3.22 13.88 -8.54
C LYS A 41 -3.08 12.49 -9.13
N MET A 42 -4.12 11.69 -8.99
CA MET A 42 -4.22 10.37 -9.57
C MET A 42 -4.15 10.44 -11.09
N ASP A 43 -3.48 9.45 -11.70
CA ASP A 43 -3.45 9.32 -13.15
C ASP A 43 -4.88 9.14 -13.71
N SER A 44 -5.24 9.94 -14.71
CA SER A 44 -6.59 9.97 -15.28
C SER A 44 -7.01 8.61 -15.84
N SER A 45 -6.09 7.86 -16.44
CA SER A 45 -6.39 6.54 -17.01
C SER A 45 -6.65 5.50 -15.92
N PHE A 46 -5.98 5.64 -14.78
CA PHE A 46 -6.21 4.78 -13.62
C PHE A 46 -7.52 5.14 -12.92
N LYS A 47 -7.82 6.43 -12.78
CA LYS A 47 -9.11 6.92 -12.26
C LYS A 47 -10.28 6.40 -13.08
N GLU A 48 -10.24 6.54 -14.40
CA GLU A 48 -11.30 6.02 -15.30
C GLU A 48 -11.49 4.50 -15.19
N LYS A 49 -10.43 3.74 -14.89
CA LYS A 49 -10.55 2.29 -14.68
C LYS A 49 -11.25 1.99 -13.37
N LEU A 50 -10.93 2.70 -12.30
CA LEU A 50 -11.59 2.53 -11.01
C LEU A 50 -13.06 2.94 -11.08
N ASP A 51 -13.39 4.06 -11.72
CA ASP A 51 -14.77 4.55 -11.84
C ASP A 51 -15.68 3.59 -12.64
N LYS A 52 -15.12 2.67 -13.44
CA LYS A 52 -15.85 1.62 -14.16
C LYS A 52 -16.06 0.34 -13.35
N VAL A 53 -15.36 0.18 -12.24
CA VAL A 53 -15.47 -0.99 -11.36
C VAL A 53 -16.51 -0.69 -10.29
N GLU A 54 -17.28 -1.69 -9.87
CA GLU A 54 -18.21 -1.50 -8.75
C GLU A 54 -17.43 -1.28 -7.44
N GLU A 55 -17.83 -0.30 -6.66
CA GLU A 55 -17.18 0.04 -5.39
C GLU A 55 -17.23 -1.16 -4.43
N ASN A 56 -16.07 -1.61 -3.97
CA ASN A 56 -15.95 -2.73 -3.04
C ASN A 56 -14.75 -2.51 -2.11
N PRO A 57 -14.92 -2.55 -0.78
CA PRO A 57 -13.82 -2.44 0.20
C PRO A 57 -12.65 -3.42 0.03
N GLN A 58 -12.80 -4.48 -0.76
CA GLN A 58 -11.75 -5.43 -1.13
C GLN A 58 -11.07 -5.11 -2.47
N VAL A 59 -11.51 -4.07 -3.18
CA VAL A 59 -10.95 -3.60 -4.45
C VAL A 59 -10.60 -2.13 -4.33
N TYR A 60 -11.59 -1.26 -4.19
CA TYR A 60 -11.40 0.15 -3.92
C TYR A 60 -12.66 0.80 -3.30
N VAL A 61 -12.43 1.92 -2.63
CA VAL A 61 -13.46 2.78 -2.04
C VAL A 61 -13.13 4.23 -2.39
N HIS A 62 -14.14 5.03 -2.69
CA HIS A 62 -13.98 6.46 -2.94
C HIS A 62 -14.84 7.30 -1.97
N ALA A 63 -14.35 8.45 -1.55
CA ALA A 63 -15.09 9.34 -0.66
C ALA A 63 -14.63 10.79 -0.79
N ASN A 64 -15.49 11.73 -0.42
CA ASN A 64 -15.17 13.16 -0.52
C ASN A 64 -14.41 13.68 0.72
N SER A 65 -14.26 12.83 1.74
CA SER A 65 -13.51 13.14 2.95
C SER A 65 -12.82 11.90 3.52
N ILE A 66 -11.73 12.11 4.27
CA ILE A 66 -11.01 11.05 4.98
C ILE A 66 -11.90 10.36 6.02
N VAL A 67 -12.83 11.07 6.63
CA VAL A 67 -13.77 10.51 7.62
C VAL A 67 -14.78 9.57 6.96
N GLU A 68 -15.36 9.98 5.84
CA GLU A 68 -16.23 9.10 5.04
C GLU A 68 -15.47 7.88 4.51
N LEU A 69 -14.22 8.07 4.07
CA LEU A 69 -13.35 6.99 3.62
C LEU A 69 -13.12 5.96 4.73
N ALA A 70 -12.79 6.41 5.94
CA ALA A 70 -12.62 5.55 7.11
C ALA A 70 -13.89 4.74 7.40
N ASN A 71 -15.05 5.40 7.39
CA ASN A 71 -16.34 4.76 7.66
C ASN A 71 -16.65 3.66 6.63
N LYS A 72 -16.43 3.92 5.33
CA LYS A 72 -16.62 2.92 4.27
C LYS A 72 -15.67 1.73 4.40
N LEU A 73 -14.43 1.98 4.85
CA LEU A 73 -13.42 0.94 5.10
C LEU A 73 -13.61 0.22 6.45
N LYS A 74 -14.53 0.69 7.30
CA LYS A 74 -14.73 0.23 8.68
C LYS A 74 -13.47 0.40 9.55
N ILE A 75 -12.76 1.49 9.34
CA ILE A 75 -11.57 1.92 10.10
C ILE A 75 -11.99 3.03 11.06
N ASP A 76 -11.33 3.14 12.21
CA ASP A 76 -11.55 4.27 13.13
C ASP A 76 -11.22 5.61 12.46
N ALA A 77 -12.22 6.49 12.38
CA ALA A 77 -12.10 7.76 11.68
C ALA A 77 -11.08 8.71 12.33
N ASN A 78 -10.90 8.64 13.65
CA ASN A 78 -9.92 9.47 14.35
C ASN A 78 -8.50 9.00 14.02
N SER A 79 -8.25 7.69 14.07
CA SER A 79 -6.96 7.09 13.72
C SER A 79 -6.52 7.47 12.30
N LEU A 80 -7.42 7.33 11.30
CA LEU A 80 -7.08 7.68 9.93
C LEU A 80 -6.87 9.19 9.74
N LYS A 81 -7.68 10.02 10.41
CA LYS A 81 -7.54 11.48 10.38
C LYS A 81 -6.21 11.92 10.98
N ASP A 82 -5.80 11.35 12.11
CA ASP A 82 -4.53 11.67 12.74
C ASP A 82 -3.35 11.28 11.84
N THR A 83 -3.42 10.10 11.22
CA THR A 83 -2.43 9.66 10.22
C THR A 83 -2.36 10.62 9.03
N PHE A 84 -3.52 11.07 8.53
CA PHE A 84 -3.58 12.02 7.44
C PHE A 84 -2.95 13.37 7.80
N VAL A 85 -3.28 13.92 8.99
CA VAL A 85 -2.71 15.19 9.46
C VAL A 85 -1.20 15.08 9.62
N LYS A 86 -0.71 13.99 10.22
CA LYS A 86 0.73 13.74 10.33
C LYS A 86 1.42 13.69 8.96
N TYR A 87 0.82 12.98 8.00
CA TYR A 87 1.36 12.90 6.64
C TYR A 87 1.38 14.28 5.95
N GLN A 88 0.30 15.05 6.04
CA GLN A 88 0.23 16.40 5.48
C GLN A 88 1.29 17.33 6.09
N ASN A 89 1.49 17.27 7.42
CA ASN A 89 2.55 18.01 8.10
C ASN A 89 3.96 17.56 7.64
N ALA A 90 4.16 16.26 7.40
CA ALA A 90 5.40 15.75 6.83
C ALA A 90 5.66 16.31 5.41
N THR A 91 4.61 16.47 4.59
CA THR A 91 4.76 17.05 3.25
C THR A 91 5.21 18.52 3.28
N GLU A 92 4.81 19.27 4.32
CA GLU A 92 5.19 20.68 4.49
C GLU A 92 6.59 20.82 5.07
N THR A 93 6.88 20.08 6.14
CA THR A 93 8.16 20.12 6.84
C THR A 93 9.29 19.38 6.13
N GLY A 94 8.95 18.42 5.26
CA GLY A 94 9.89 17.50 4.63
C GLY A 94 10.43 16.42 5.57
N LYS A 95 9.86 16.28 6.77
CA LYS A 95 10.27 15.28 7.77
C LYS A 95 9.16 14.27 7.96
N ASP A 96 9.29 13.13 7.26
CA ASP A 96 8.38 12.01 7.43
C ASP A 96 8.78 11.12 8.61
N GLU A 97 7.79 10.59 9.33
CA GLU A 97 7.98 9.68 10.47
C GLU A 97 8.77 8.42 10.10
N PHE A 98 8.69 7.99 8.83
CA PHE A 98 9.38 6.80 8.33
C PHE A 98 10.61 7.13 7.48
N GLY A 99 11.03 8.40 7.43
CA GLY A 99 12.20 8.83 6.66
C GLY A 99 11.96 8.87 5.15
N LYS A 100 10.71 8.98 4.71
CA LYS A 100 10.35 9.23 3.31
C LYS A 100 10.91 10.56 2.83
N ASP A 101 11.59 10.53 1.69
CA ASP A 101 12.18 11.73 1.09
C ASP A 101 11.09 12.70 0.62
N LYS A 102 11.35 14.01 0.79
CA LYS A 102 10.41 15.08 0.43
C LYS A 102 9.98 15.04 -1.04
N THR A 103 10.83 14.58 -1.94
CA THR A 103 10.52 14.45 -3.38
C THR A 103 9.42 13.42 -3.67
N HIS A 104 9.17 12.49 -2.73
CA HIS A 104 8.15 11.45 -2.85
C HIS A 104 6.92 11.72 -1.96
N LEU A 105 6.93 12.82 -1.20
CA LEU A 105 5.80 13.26 -0.40
C LEU A 105 4.84 14.08 -1.26
N GLU A 106 3.62 13.58 -1.40
CA GLU A 106 2.60 14.24 -2.22
C GLU A 106 1.53 14.83 -1.32
N LYS A 107 1.49 16.16 -1.24
CA LYS A 107 0.44 16.84 -0.49
C LYS A 107 -0.93 16.54 -1.09
N PHE A 108 -1.86 16.10 -0.28
CA PHE A 108 -3.27 15.95 -0.64
C PHE A 108 -3.93 17.34 -0.65
N THR A 109 -4.51 17.75 -1.77
CA THR A 109 -5.17 19.06 -1.98
C THR A 109 -6.57 18.93 -2.58
N GLY A 110 -7.02 17.71 -2.88
CA GLY A 110 -8.36 17.37 -3.28
C GLY A 110 -9.32 17.15 -2.11
N ASN A 111 -10.61 17.14 -2.45
CA ASN A 111 -11.71 16.67 -1.60
C ASN A 111 -12.28 15.36 -2.20
N ASP A 112 -11.43 14.57 -2.84
CA ASP A 112 -11.80 13.35 -3.56
C ASP A 112 -10.69 12.35 -3.27
N PHE A 113 -11.00 11.31 -2.49
CA PHE A 113 -10.02 10.36 -1.98
C PHE A 113 -10.38 8.94 -2.39
N TYR A 114 -9.37 8.22 -2.86
CA TYR A 114 -9.50 6.81 -3.25
C TYR A 114 -8.66 5.96 -2.32
N ALA A 115 -9.25 4.93 -1.73
CA ALA A 115 -8.57 3.87 -1.02
C ALA A 115 -8.59 2.61 -1.88
N VAL A 116 -7.42 2.21 -2.39
CA VAL A 116 -7.27 0.99 -3.19
C VAL A 116 -6.75 -0.12 -2.29
N TYR A 117 -7.42 -1.27 -2.30
CA TYR A 117 -6.98 -2.42 -1.53
C TYR A 117 -5.65 -2.96 -2.08
N ALA A 118 -4.66 -3.08 -1.20
CA ALA A 118 -3.34 -3.58 -1.52
C ALA A 118 -3.18 -4.99 -0.94
N MET A 119 -2.97 -5.96 -1.82
CA MET A 119 -2.64 -7.33 -1.42
C MET A 119 -1.24 -7.72 -1.90
N LEU A 120 -0.59 -8.57 -1.13
CA LEU A 120 0.68 -9.17 -1.50
C LEU A 120 0.44 -10.22 -2.59
N GLY A 121 0.78 -9.88 -3.82
CA GLY A 121 0.69 -10.77 -4.97
C GLY A 121 2.08 -11.27 -5.42
N SER A 122 2.11 -12.45 -6.02
CA SER A 122 3.27 -12.89 -6.80
C SER A 122 3.22 -12.21 -8.17
N TRP A 123 4.22 -11.40 -8.49
CA TRP A 123 4.26 -10.64 -9.75
C TRP A 123 4.96 -11.41 -10.88
N GLU A 124 6.19 -11.88 -10.66
CA GLU A 124 7.02 -12.49 -11.71
C GLU A 124 7.83 -13.70 -11.21
N THR A 125 8.11 -14.62 -12.14
CA THR A 125 9.13 -15.66 -11.95
C THR A 125 10.43 -15.19 -12.57
N ILE A 126 11.47 -14.92 -11.75
CA ILE A 126 12.78 -14.51 -12.26
C ILE A 126 13.47 -15.74 -12.89
N ASN A 127 13.49 -15.81 -14.21
CA ASN A 127 14.22 -16.85 -14.94
C ASN A 127 15.70 -16.47 -15.07
N MET A 128 16.59 -17.12 -14.31
CA MET A 128 18.02 -17.02 -14.53
C MET A 128 18.43 -17.92 -15.70
N LYS A 129 18.83 -17.34 -16.83
CA LYS A 129 19.57 -18.10 -17.87
C LYS A 129 20.98 -18.38 -17.35
N THR A 130 21.24 -19.61 -16.92
CA THR A 130 22.63 -20.09 -16.79
C THR A 130 23.20 -20.35 -18.19
N LYS A 131 24.48 -20.00 -18.41
CA LYS A 131 25.22 -20.13 -19.70
C LYS A 131 25.23 -21.54 -20.33
N SER A 132 24.61 -22.56 -19.72
CA SER A 132 24.63 -23.96 -20.16
C SER A 132 23.31 -24.46 -20.78
N GLY A 133 22.34 -23.60 -21.10
CA GLY A 133 21.10 -24.04 -21.77
C GLY A 133 20.14 -24.90 -20.93
N ALA A 134 20.48 -25.18 -19.66
CA ALA A 134 19.58 -25.83 -18.72
C ALA A 134 18.76 -24.77 -17.95
N THR A 135 17.45 -24.73 -18.16
CA THR A 135 16.52 -23.90 -17.38
C THR A 135 16.40 -24.48 -15.97
N LYS A 136 17.19 -23.98 -15.01
CA LYS A 136 16.91 -24.23 -13.59
C LYS A 136 15.78 -23.31 -13.15
N ARG A 137 14.58 -23.88 -12.95
CA ARG A 137 13.48 -23.22 -12.26
C ARG A 137 13.85 -23.09 -10.78
N ALA A 138 14.50 -21.99 -10.41
CA ALA A 138 14.66 -21.63 -9.00
C ALA A 138 13.40 -20.87 -8.59
N ILE A 139 12.45 -21.58 -7.96
CA ILE A 139 11.47 -20.89 -7.11
C ILE A 139 12.29 -20.34 -5.95
N LYS A 140 12.49 -19.02 -5.89
CA LYS A 140 13.01 -18.40 -4.68
C LYS A 140 11.88 -18.44 -3.64
N LEU A 141 11.71 -19.61 -3.03
CA LEU A 141 11.03 -19.71 -1.75
C LEU A 141 11.89 -18.89 -0.77
N HIS A 142 11.38 -17.75 -0.30
CA HIS A 142 11.70 -17.40 1.08
C HIS A 142 11.02 -18.48 1.93
N GLN A 143 11.79 -19.50 2.33
CA GLN A 143 11.37 -20.57 3.22
C GLN A 143 10.61 -19.94 4.39
N PHE A 144 9.30 -20.19 4.54
CA PHE A 144 8.73 -21.36 5.21
C PHE A 144 9.56 -21.82 6.40
N GLY A 145 9.27 -21.26 7.58
CA GLY A 145 9.44 -22.01 8.82
C GLY A 145 8.49 -23.21 8.79
N ARG A 146 9.04 -24.40 8.49
CA ARG A 146 8.39 -25.67 8.81
C ARG A 146 8.65 -25.98 10.29
N ILE A 147 7.74 -26.78 10.85
CA ILE A 147 7.74 -27.54 12.12
C ILE A 147 6.91 -26.83 13.22
N SER A 148 5.88 -27.41 13.83
CA SER A 148 5.65 -28.84 14.10
C SER A 148 4.19 -29.30 13.98
N ASN A 149 4.02 -30.45 13.34
CA ASN A 149 2.99 -31.42 13.73
C ASN A 149 3.59 -32.29 14.86
N ARG A 150 2.97 -32.29 16.05
CA ARG A 150 3.10 -33.26 17.16
C ARG A 150 1.81 -33.08 17.98
N ARG A 151 0.97 -34.08 18.26
CA ARG A 151 0.98 -35.54 18.12
C ARG A 151 -0.43 -35.98 17.73
#